data_AF-A0A5S4HC10-F1
#
_entry.id   AF-A0A5S4HC10-F1
#
_cell.length_a   1.000
_cell.length_b   1.000
_cell.length_c   1.000
_cell.angle_alpha   90.00
_cell.angle_beta   90.00
_cell.angle_gamma   90.00
#
_symmetry.space_group_name_H-M   'P 1'
#
loop_
_entity.id
_entity.type
_entity.pdbx_description
1 polymer ?
#
loop_
_entity_poly.entity_id
_entity_poly.type
_entity_poly.pdbx_seq_one_letter_code
_entity_poly.pdbx_strand_id
1 'polypeptide(L)'
;MYAYVGPPELRALVRPGTAGEPVRSASDVEAQDEPFTFVVTLDGVLRIAPRRSEHVVCAGGRDVLAAGEIAFDGAVVTEVSNQSTGYCPGEESWPAVAAALDRAGFQRPERFTALFVFRHCAECGELNVVKDEHYVCVFCDADLTRDASAAARAS
;
A
#
# COMPACT_ATOMS: atom_id res chain seq x y z
N MET A 1 -0.72 10.92 3.70
CA MET A 1 -2.01 10.48 3.12
C MET A 1 -1.77 10.27 1.64
N TYR A 2 -2.31 9.19 1.09
CA TYR A 2 -2.21 8.81 -0.32
C TYR A 2 -3.62 8.72 -0.92
N ALA A 3 -3.84 9.51 -1.97
CA ALA A 3 -5.05 9.42 -2.78
C ALA A 3 -4.93 8.27 -3.79
N TYR A 4 -6.06 7.71 -4.20
CA TYR A 4 -6.08 6.71 -5.26
C TYR A 4 -5.80 7.38 -6.62
N VAL A 5 -4.75 6.92 -7.30
CA VAL A 5 -4.30 7.39 -8.62
C VAL A 5 -4.37 6.30 -9.70
N GLY A 6 -4.83 5.10 -9.34
CA GLY A 6 -4.97 3.98 -10.25
C GLY A 6 -6.18 4.09 -11.20
N PRO A 7 -6.41 3.03 -12.01
CA PRO A 7 -7.46 3.03 -13.01
C PRO A 7 -8.88 3.22 -12.43
N PRO A 8 -9.71 4.10 -13.03
CA PRO A 8 -11.05 4.40 -12.52
C PRO A 8 -11.99 3.20 -12.49
N GLU A 9 -11.79 2.21 -13.36
CA GLU A 9 -12.55 0.96 -13.42
C GLU A 9 -12.41 0.13 -12.14
N LEU A 10 -11.24 0.13 -11.50
CA LEU A 10 -11.03 -0.59 -10.24
C LEU A 10 -11.68 0.16 -9.08
N ARG A 11 -11.65 1.50 -9.12
CA ARG A 11 -12.41 2.34 -8.17
C ARG A 11 -13.92 2.11 -8.28
N ALA A 12 -14.43 1.86 -9.49
CA ALA A 12 -15.84 1.56 -9.71
C ALA A 12 -16.29 0.21 -9.13
N LEU A 13 -15.36 -0.66 -8.72
CA LEU A 13 -15.68 -1.92 -8.04
C LEU A 13 -16.09 -1.73 -6.57
N VAL A 14 -15.81 -0.57 -5.97
CA VAL A 14 -16.13 -0.28 -4.58
C VAL A 14 -17.64 -0.29 -4.36
N ARG A 15 -18.11 -1.16 -3.46
CA ARG A 15 -19.53 -1.25 -3.06
C ARG A 15 -19.63 -1.34 -1.53
N PRO A 16 -20.78 -0.99 -0.94
CA PRO A 16 -21.02 -1.25 0.47
C PRO A 16 -20.74 -2.73 0.81
N GLY A 17 -19.95 -2.98 1.85
CA GLY A 17 -19.61 -4.32 2.30
C GLY A 17 -18.44 -5.00 1.59
N THR A 18 -17.81 -4.38 0.58
CA THR A 18 -16.62 -4.96 -0.09
C THR A 18 -15.29 -4.48 0.48
N ALA A 19 -15.32 -3.59 1.48
CA ALA A 19 -14.10 -3.10 2.12
C ALA A 19 -13.41 -4.21 2.90
N GLY A 20 -12.08 -4.10 3.05
CA GLY A 20 -11.28 -5.06 3.78
C GLY A 20 -11.70 -5.14 5.25
N GLU A 21 -11.48 -6.29 5.85
CA GLU A 21 -11.83 -6.58 7.23
C GLU A 21 -10.91 -5.80 8.18
N PRO A 22 -11.46 -5.09 9.17
CA PRO A 22 -10.65 -4.35 10.14
C PRO A 22 -9.97 -5.32 11.11
N VAL A 23 -8.66 -5.18 11.25
CA VAL A 23 -7.84 -5.95 12.19
C VAL A 23 -7.64 -5.13 13.47
N ARG A 24 -8.23 -5.59 14.56
CA ARG A 24 -8.13 -5.02 15.91
C ARG A 24 -7.19 -5.81 16.82
N SER A 25 -6.96 -7.08 16.50
CA SER A 25 -6.08 -7.97 17.25
C SER A 25 -5.45 -9.02 16.34
N ALA A 26 -4.34 -9.62 16.78
CA ALA A 26 -3.71 -10.73 16.07
C ALA A 26 -4.65 -11.94 15.87
N SER A 27 -5.61 -12.16 16.76
CA SER A 27 -6.60 -13.24 16.61
C SER A 27 -7.65 -12.98 15.53
N ASP A 28 -7.73 -11.77 14.98
CA ASP A 28 -8.65 -11.46 13.87
C ASP A 28 -8.11 -11.99 12.53
N VAL A 29 -6.84 -12.43 12.49
CA VAL A 29 -6.18 -12.88 11.27
C VAL A 29 -6.02 -14.39 11.31
N GLU A 30 -6.65 -15.06 10.36
CA GLU A 30 -6.37 -16.46 10.09
C GLU A 30 -5.16 -16.57 9.16
N ALA A 31 -4.18 -17.41 9.53
CA ALA A 31 -2.99 -17.62 8.72
C ALA A 31 -3.36 -18.18 7.34
N GLN A 32 -2.71 -17.65 6.30
CA GLN A 32 -2.88 -18.07 4.92
C GLN A 32 -1.51 -18.26 4.26
N ASP A 33 -1.45 -19.14 3.26
CA ASP A 33 -0.22 -19.40 2.49
C ASP A 33 0.17 -18.21 1.58
N GLU A 34 -0.76 -17.30 1.32
CA GLU A 34 -0.56 -16.12 0.47
C GLU A 34 -0.64 -14.80 1.29
N PRO A 35 0.18 -13.78 0.97
CA PRO A 35 0.07 -12.46 1.58
C PRO A 35 -1.30 -11.81 1.36
N PHE A 36 -1.77 -11.06 2.34
CA PHE A 36 -2.95 -10.21 2.26
C PHE A 36 -2.67 -8.89 1.55
N THR A 37 -3.66 -8.39 0.83
CA THR A 37 -3.74 -6.98 0.44
C THR A 37 -4.15 -6.17 1.67
N PHE A 38 -3.38 -5.15 2.06
CA PHE A 38 -3.72 -4.30 3.20
C PHE A 38 -3.78 -2.82 2.88
N VAL A 39 -4.53 -2.10 3.70
CA VAL A 39 -4.49 -0.64 3.81
C VAL A 39 -4.48 -0.21 5.27
N VAL A 40 -3.88 0.93 5.55
CA VAL A 40 -4.07 1.65 6.81
C VAL A 40 -4.96 2.85 6.51
N THR A 41 -6.14 2.88 7.11
CA THR A 41 -7.12 3.94 6.92
C THR A 41 -6.67 5.26 7.56
N LEU A 42 -7.36 6.36 7.28
CA LEU A 42 -7.03 7.68 7.87
C LEU A 42 -7.16 7.75 9.39
N ASP A 43 -8.02 6.92 9.98
CA ASP A 43 -8.16 6.70 11.42
C ASP A 43 -7.14 5.70 11.98
N GLY A 44 -6.21 5.20 11.15
CA GLY A 44 -5.13 4.31 11.56
C GLY A 44 -5.55 2.85 11.72
N VAL A 45 -6.71 2.44 11.22
CA VAL A 45 -7.14 1.03 11.30
C VAL A 45 -6.45 0.25 10.18
N LEU A 46 -5.82 -0.87 10.55
CA LEU A 46 -5.37 -1.86 9.58
C LEU A 46 -6.59 -2.58 9.02
N ARG A 47 -6.73 -2.61 7.70
CA ARG A 47 -7.69 -3.46 7.00
C ARG A 47 -6.96 -4.42 6.10
N ILE A 48 -7.42 -5.67 6.06
CA ILE A 48 -6.88 -6.70 5.19
C ILE A 48 -7.97 -7.27 4.28
N ALA A 49 -7.55 -7.77 3.12
CA ALA A 49 -8.36 -8.51 2.19
C ALA A 49 -7.51 -9.65 1.59
N PRO A 50 -8.13 -10.72 1.07
CA PRO A 50 -7.40 -11.79 0.39
C PRO A 50 -6.47 -11.25 -0.70
N ARG A 51 -5.39 -11.96 -1.00
CA ARG A 51 -4.42 -11.56 -2.03
C ARG A 51 -5.08 -11.21 -3.35
N ARG A 52 -4.49 -10.26 -4.08
CA ARG A 52 -4.97 -9.76 -5.39
C ARG A 52 -6.32 -9.05 -5.32
N SER A 53 -6.81 -8.75 -4.12
CA SER A 53 -7.87 -7.77 -3.97
C SER A 53 -7.34 -6.39 -4.34
N GLU A 54 -8.21 -5.55 -4.89
CA GLU A 54 -7.84 -4.17 -5.20
C GLU A 54 -7.67 -3.36 -3.90
N HIS A 55 -6.55 -2.67 -3.72
CA HIS A 55 -6.34 -1.81 -2.53
C HIS A 55 -7.44 -0.76 -2.38
N VAL A 56 -7.96 -0.23 -3.50
CA VAL A 56 -9.04 0.76 -3.47
C VAL A 56 -10.36 0.17 -2.99
N VAL A 57 -10.59 -1.11 -3.29
CA VAL A 57 -11.73 -1.86 -2.74
C VAL A 57 -11.52 -2.11 -1.26
N CYS A 58 -10.33 -2.57 -0.86
CA CYS A 58 -9.95 -2.78 0.54
C CYS A 58 -10.14 -1.50 1.39
N ALA A 59 -9.79 -0.33 0.84
CA ALA A 59 -9.98 0.98 1.44
C ALA A 59 -11.42 1.51 1.42
N GLY A 60 -12.35 0.83 0.75
CA GLY A 60 -13.71 1.34 0.53
C GLY A 60 -13.73 2.64 -0.30
N GLY A 61 -12.78 2.79 -1.23
CA GLY A 61 -12.65 3.95 -2.13
C GLY A 61 -12.10 5.22 -1.48
N ARG A 62 -11.54 5.12 -0.27
CA ARG A 62 -11.03 6.24 0.52
C ARG A 62 -9.52 6.41 0.36
N ASP A 63 -9.03 7.59 0.71
CA ASP A 63 -7.60 7.83 0.88
C ASP A 63 -7.06 7.04 2.07
N VAL A 64 -5.76 6.75 2.03
CA VAL A 64 -5.10 5.87 3.01
C VAL A 64 -3.85 6.53 3.59
N LEU A 65 -3.40 6.03 4.74
CA LEU A 65 -2.09 6.35 5.30
C LEU A 65 -1.00 5.42 4.76
N ALA A 66 -1.36 4.20 4.37
CA ALA A 66 -0.47 3.24 3.74
C ALA A 66 -1.30 2.18 2.97
N ALA A 67 -0.67 1.51 2.01
CA ALA A 67 -1.24 0.37 1.28
C ALA A 67 -0.11 -0.56 0.82
N GLY A 68 -0.40 -1.85 0.70
CA GLY A 68 0.56 -2.81 0.18
C GLY A 68 0.15 -4.25 0.42
N GLU A 69 1.14 -5.13 0.56
CA GLU A 69 0.96 -6.56 0.83
C GLU A 69 1.60 -6.93 2.17
N ILE A 70 0.97 -7.82 2.93
CA ILE A 70 1.43 -8.25 4.26
C ILE A 70 1.15 -9.74 4.51
N ALA A 71 2.11 -10.44 5.11
CA ALA A 71 1.96 -11.85 5.50
C ALA A 71 2.18 -12.00 7.00
N PHE A 72 1.51 -12.99 7.58
CA PHE A 72 1.52 -13.28 9.02
C PHE A 72 1.84 -14.74 9.28
N ASP A 73 2.58 -14.99 10.35
CA ASP A 73 2.72 -16.30 11.00
C ASP A 73 2.31 -16.14 12.48
N GLY A 74 1.07 -16.52 12.78
CA GLY A 74 0.44 -16.21 14.05
C GLY A 74 0.43 -14.69 14.33
N ALA A 75 1.05 -14.29 15.44
CA ALA A 75 1.15 -12.88 15.85
C ALA A 75 2.40 -12.15 15.28
N VAL A 76 3.12 -12.76 14.34
CA VAL A 76 4.33 -12.19 13.74
C VAL A 76 4.06 -11.79 12.30
N VAL A 77 4.45 -10.57 11.92
CA VAL A 77 4.49 -10.13 10.53
C VAL A 77 5.79 -10.65 9.90
N THR A 78 5.66 -11.58 8.96
CA THR A 78 6.79 -12.22 8.28
C THR A 78 7.23 -11.43 7.06
N GLU A 79 6.28 -10.85 6.33
CA GLU A 79 6.53 -10.00 5.17
C GLU A 79 5.61 -8.79 5.18
N VAL A 80 6.12 -7.63 4.79
CA VAL A 80 5.33 -6.41 4.61
C VAL A 80 5.99 -5.51 3.58
N SER A 81 5.22 -5.10 2.58
CA SER A 81 5.66 -4.20 1.51
C SER A 81 4.71 -3.03 1.33
N ASN A 82 5.17 -1.98 0.66
CA ASN A 82 4.35 -0.85 0.22
C ASN A 82 3.81 -1.06 -1.21
N GLN A 83 3.75 -2.31 -1.71
CA GLN A 83 3.41 -2.60 -3.09
C GLN A 83 1.94 -2.32 -3.40
N SER A 84 1.64 -1.09 -3.82
CA SER A 84 0.32 -0.69 -4.32
C SER A 84 0.48 0.30 -5.48
N THR A 85 0.23 -0.15 -6.70
CA THR A 85 0.27 0.72 -7.90
C THR A 85 -0.88 1.71 -7.95
N GLY A 86 -1.97 1.45 -7.21
CA GLY A 86 -3.13 2.34 -7.13
C GLY A 86 -2.96 3.51 -6.16
N TYR A 87 -2.15 3.37 -5.10
CA TYR A 87 -1.91 4.43 -4.11
C TYR A 87 -0.47 4.93 -4.07
N CYS A 88 0.48 4.15 -4.57
CA CYS A 88 1.91 4.46 -4.63
C CYS A 88 2.52 5.01 -3.32
N PRO A 89 2.29 4.38 -2.15
CA PRO A 89 2.83 4.88 -0.90
C PRO A 89 4.36 4.79 -0.86
N GLY A 90 5.03 5.79 -0.28
CA GLY A 90 6.48 5.80 -0.10
C GLY A 90 6.93 5.17 1.24
N GLU A 91 8.24 5.17 1.49
CA GLU A 91 8.82 4.69 2.75
C GLU A 91 8.29 5.44 3.97
N GLU A 92 7.96 6.72 3.79
CA GLU A 92 7.38 7.59 4.81
C GLU A 92 5.98 7.15 5.29
N SER A 93 5.35 6.18 4.61
CA SER A 93 4.13 5.53 5.07
C SER A 93 4.36 4.51 6.19
N TRP A 94 5.60 4.04 6.37
CA TRP A 94 5.94 2.99 7.33
C TRP A 94 5.47 3.27 8.76
N PRO A 95 5.64 4.49 9.34
CA PRO A 95 5.19 4.77 10.69
C PRO A 95 3.69 4.51 10.91
N ALA A 96 2.85 4.70 9.88
CA ALA A 96 1.43 4.41 9.98
C ALA A 96 1.15 2.90 10.03
N VAL A 97 1.89 2.11 9.24
CA VAL A 97 1.85 0.64 9.27
C VAL A 97 2.30 0.12 10.62
N ALA A 98 3.45 0.59 11.09
CA ALA A 98 4.03 0.23 12.37
C ALA A 98 3.04 0.49 13.52
N ALA A 99 2.46 1.69 13.59
CA ALA A 99 1.51 2.05 14.63
C ALA A 99 0.20 1.23 14.57
N ALA A 100 -0.26 0.85 13.36
CA ALA A 100 -1.44 0.01 13.21
C ALA A 100 -1.19 -1.43 13.69
N LEU A 101 -0.03 -1.98 13.37
CA LEU A 101 0.41 -3.30 13.83
C LEU A 101 0.62 -3.33 15.35
N ASP A 102 1.25 -2.30 15.92
CA ASP A 102 1.44 -2.18 17.37
C ASP A 102 0.09 -2.14 18.11
N ARG A 103 -0.89 -1.40 17.58
CA ARG A 103 -2.25 -1.35 18.15
C ARG A 103 -2.96 -2.70 18.09
N ALA A 104 -2.76 -3.47 17.03
CA ALA A 104 -3.33 -4.80 16.88
C ALA A 104 -2.53 -5.90 17.60
N GLY A 105 -1.41 -5.56 18.23
CA GLY A 105 -0.60 -6.48 19.04
C GLY A 105 0.28 -7.44 18.24
N PHE A 106 0.63 -7.09 16.99
CA PHE A 106 1.56 -7.89 16.19
C PHE A 106 3.02 -7.57 16.53
N GLN A 107 3.87 -8.59 16.48
CA GLN A 107 5.30 -8.41 16.35
C GLN A 107 5.61 -8.04 14.90
N ARG A 108 6.22 -6.87 14.69
CA ARG A 108 6.50 -6.32 13.36
C ARG A 108 8.01 -6.13 13.14
N PRO A 109 8.47 -6.10 11.88
CA PRO A 109 9.82 -5.65 11.57
C PRO A 109 10.01 -4.15 11.91
N GLU A 110 11.24 -3.66 11.79
CA GLU A 110 11.57 -2.24 12.03
C GLU A 110 11.20 -1.32 10.85
N ARG A 111 11.07 -1.90 9.65
CA ARG A 111 10.76 -1.24 8.37
C ARG A 111 10.06 -2.22 7.43
N PHE A 112 9.65 -1.78 6.25
CA PHE A 112 9.19 -2.67 5.19
C PHE A 112 10.23 -3.76 4.89
N THR A 113 9.79 -5.03 4.79
CA THR A 113 10.68 -6.12 4.37
C THR A 113 11.00 -6.04 2.88
N ALA A 114 10.10 -5.46 2.09
CA ALA A 114 10.33 -5.09 0.70
C ALA A 114 9.79 -3.68 0.42
N LEU A 115 10.65 -2.79 -0.07
CA LEU A 115 10.32 -1.41 -0.40
C LEU A 115 10.31 -1.19 -1.92
N PHE A 116 9.24 -0.61 -2.43
CA PHE A 116 9.03 -0.26 -3.83
C PHE A 116 9.04 1.26 -3.99
N VAL A 117 9.83 1.75 -4.94
CA VAL A 117 9.92 3.19 -5.22
C VAL A 117 9.14 3.50 -6.49
N PHE A 118 7.99 4.17 -6.32
CA PHE A 118 7.09 4.54 -7.41
C PHE A 118 7.43 5.94 -7.96
N ARG A 119 7.45 6.09 -9.28
CA ARG A 119 7.66 7.38 -9.97
C ARG A 119 6.73 7.52 -11.16
N HIS A 120 6.01 8.64 -11.24
CA HIS A 120 5.37 9.03 -12.49
C HIS A 120 6.38 9.74 -13.38
N CYS A 121 6.43 9.37 -14.65
CA CYS A 121 7.22 10.07 -15.64
C CYS A 121 6.59 11.44 -15.94
N ALA A 122 7.37 12.51 -15.91
CA ALA A 122 6.88 13.85 -16.26
C ALA A 122 6.59 14.01 -17.77
N GLU A 123 7.25 13.21 -18.62
CA GLU A 123 7.11 13.29 -20.08
C GLU A 123 5.88 12.53 -20.58
N CYS A 124 5.71 11.27 -20.17
CA CYS A 124 4.60 10.42 -20.67
C CYS A 124 3.50 10.14 -19.63
N GLY A 125 3.67 10.53 -18.37
CA GLY A 125 2.71 10.30 -17.29
C GLY A 125 2.71 8.88 -16.70
N GLU A 126 3.41 7.93 -17.33
CA GLU A 126 3.40 6.52 -16.93
C GLU A 126 3.98 6.28 -15.53
N LEU A 127 3.35 5.37 -14.79
CA LEU A 127 3.82 4.92 -13.49
C LEU A 127 4.96 3.90 -13.67
N ASN A 128 6.07 4.15 -12.98
CA ASN A 128 7.26 3.31 -12.99
C ASN A 128 7.55 2.81 -11.57
N VAL A 129 8.07 1.60 -11.50
CA VAL A 129 8.70 1.04 -10.30
C VAL A 129 10.21 1.07 -10.53
N VAL A 130 10.92 1.90 -9.77
CA VAL A 130 12.38 2.01 -9.83
C VAL A 130 13.00 0.72 -9.26
N LYS A 131 13.94 0.15 -10.02
CA LYS A 131 14.72 -1.04 -9.63
C LYS A 131 16.18 -0.67 -9.62
N ASP A 132 16.93 -1.19 -8.64
CA ASP A 132 18.39 -1.04 -8.55
C ASP A 132 18.89 0.41 -8.72
N GLU A 133 18.15 1.37 -8.15
CA GLU A 133 18.42 2.82 -8.26
C GLU A 133 18.48 3.37 -9.69
N HIS A 134 17.87 2.67 -10.65
CA HIS A 134 17.78 3.07 -12.04
C HIS A 134 16.53 3.93 -12.31
N TYR A 135 16.71 5.24 -12.29
CA TYR A 135 15.65 6.24 -12.45
C TYR A 135 15.42 6.61 -13.92
N VAL A 136 14.96 5.65 -14.72
CA VAL A 136 14.63 5.85 -16.14
C VAL A 136 13.24 5.28 -16.42
N CYS A 137 12.44 6.00 -17.20
CA CYS A 137 11.11 5.57 -17.61
C CYS A 137 11.23 4.41 -18.60
N VAL A 138 10.64 3.26 -18.28
CA VAL A 138 10.71 2.07 -19.16
C VAL A 138 9.89 2.20 -20.45
N PHE A 139 9.07 3.25 -20.56
CA PHE A 139 8.17 3.47 -21.70
C PHE A 139 8.69 4.49 -22.71
N CYS A 140 9.49 5.46 -22.28
CA CYS A 140 9.97 6.56 -23.14
C CYS A 140 11.44 6.93 -22.93
N ASP A 141 12.17 6.18 -22.10
CA ASP A 141 13.59 6.39 -21.78
C ASP A 141 13.96 7.74 -21.15
N ALA A 142 12.97 8.55 -20.75
CA ALA A 142 13.21 9.79 -20.03
C ALA A 142 13.66 9.56 -18.58
N ASP A 143 14.51 10.46 -18.06
CA ASP A 143 14.94 10.44 -16.66
C ASP A 143 13.76 10.63 -15.70
N LEU A 144 13.73 9.86 -14.62
CA LEU A 144 12.75 9.97 -13.54
C LEU A 144 13.32 10.80 -12.38
N THR A 145 12.45 11.52 -11.67
CA THR A 145 12.87 12.28 -10.48
C THR A 145 13.36 11.35 -9.38
N ARG A 146 14.50 11.65 -8.78
CA ARG A 146 14.99 10.92 -7.60
C ARG A 146 14.19 11.28 -6.34
N ASP A 147 13.77 12.53 -6.24
CA ASP A 147 12.94 12.98 -5.13
C ASP A 147 11.56 12.34 -5.19
N ALA A 148 11.00 12.06 -4.01
CA ALA A 148 9.60 11.71 -3.89
C ALA A 148 8.78 12.92 -4.34
N SER A 149 8.16 12.84 -5.51
CA SER A 149 7.09 13.76 -5.83
C SER A 149 6.02 13.55 -4.76
N ALA A 150 5.69 14.61 -4.01
CA ALA A 150 4.56 14.57 -3.10
C ALA A 150 3.32 14.26 -3.95
N ALA A 151 2.91 13.00 -4.00
CA ALA A 151 1.67 12.57 -4.64
C ALA A 151 0.58 13.51 -4.14
N ALA A 152 0.05 14.32 -5.06
CA ALA A 152 -0.92 15.39 -4.90
C ALA A 152 -1.30 15.70 -3.43
N ARG A 153 -0.68 16.72 -2.84
CA ARG A 153 -1.34 17.48 -1.77
C ARG A 153 -2.62 18.05 -2.40
N ALA A 154 -3.74 17.35 -2.22
CA ALA A 154 -5.05 17.82 -2.66
C ALA A 154 -5.22 19.26 -2.16
N SER A 155 -5.40 20.18 -3.12
CA SER A 155 -5.78 21.57 -2.85
C SER A 155 -7.23 21.66 -2.44
#